data_AF-A0A920P217-F1
#
_entry.id   AF-A0A920P217-F1
#
_cell.length_a   1.000
_cell.length_b   1.000
_cell.length_c   1.000
_cell.angle_alpha   90.00
_cell.angle_beta   90.00
_cell.angle_gamma   90.00
#
_symmetry.space_group_name_H-M   'P 1'
#
loop_
_entity.id
_entity.type
_entity.pdbx_description
1 polymer ?
#
loop_
_entity_poly.entity_id
_entity_poly.type
_entity_poly.pdbx_seq_one_letter_code
_entity_poly.pdbx_strand_id
1 'polypeptide(L)'
;MNRVHRKILFGTSALLLSLLIGPSALVAQDTRDPEAILAAKEWVTPPSEIAEAAMAPRYLNVTLSDVSPDKQWFIHEIGDGPVTMDRFSRPFDELGGLFIDYAANRHRNLSIRTNIGITVISAADGSEVQVDVPRGSRISNTTWSPDGSRLAFFVHTDETTHIYVADPESGDSRQVTRSPVLATLVTNFEWTADGEEVATVLVPSERSARPVLIGAPSGPQVKQTEDGENMLRTYASLMATPEDETLLEWHATGQLATSM
;
A
#
# COMPACT_ATOMS: atom_id res chain seq x y z
N MET A 1 93.81 7.20 20.60
CA MET A 1 94.03 6.34 21.78
C MET A 1 93.04 6.74 22.86
N ASN A 2 92.21 5.77 23.29
CA ASN A 2 91.27 5.75 24.41
C ASN A 2 90.87 7.07 25.10
N ARG A 3 89.57 7.41 25.00
CA ARG A 3 88.86 8.13 26.06
C ARG A 3 87.56 7.43 26.42
N VAL A 4 87.51 6.97 27.66
CA VAL A 4 86.33 6.59 28.44
C VAL A 4 85.46 7.85 28.63
N HIS A 5 84.11 7.72 28.66
CA HIS A 5 83.24 8.17 29.77
C HIS A 5 81.74 7.96 29.49
N ARG A 6 81.14 7.17 30.40
CA ARG A 6 79.74 7.05 30.89
C ARG A 6 78.55 7.49 30.03
N LYS A 7 77.64 6.52 29.83
CA LYS A 7 76.27 6.63 29.30
C LYS A 7 75.35 7.35 30.30
N ILE A 8 74.53 8.26 29.78
CA ILE A 8 73.37 8.86 30.46
C ILE A 8 72.10 8.20 29.90
N LEU A 9 71.24 7.76 30.81
CA LEU A 9 69.94 7.14 30.55
C LEU A 9 68.92 8.24 30.21
N PHE A 10 68.24 8.15 29.06
CA PHE A 10 67.02 8.92 28.78
C PHE A 10 65.82 7.98 28.83
N GLY A 11 64.89 8.28 29.73
CA GLY A 11 63.62 7.58 29.88
C GLY A 11 62.64 7.97 28.78
N THR A 12 61.98 6.97 28.21
CA THR A 12 60.89 7.11 27.25
C THR A 12 59.55 7.17 28.00
N SER A 13 58.91 8.34 28.01
CA SER A 13 57.50 8.49 28.41
C SER A 13 56.60 7.98 27.29
N ALA A 14 55.83 6.93 27.56
CA ALA A 14 54.72 6.49 26.71
C ALA A 14 53.45 7.28 27.07
N LEU A 15 52.91 8.01 26.09
CA LEU A 15 51.64 8.73 26.22
C LEU A 15 50.50 7.74 25.93
N LEU A 16 49.74 7.37 26.97
CA LEU A 16 48.53 6.55 26.86
C LEU A 16 47.36 7.44 26.43
N LEU A 17 46.88 7.23 25.20
CA LEU A 17 45.66 7.83 24.67
C LEU A 17 44.45 7.06 25.23
N SER A 18 43.82 7.61 26.26
CA SER A 18 42.58 7.05 26.82
C SER A 18 41.40 7.37 25.90
N LEU A 19 40.94 6.37 25.15
CA LEU A 19 39.70 6.40 24.39
C LEU A 19 38.52 6.38 25.39
N LEU A 20 37.83 7.51 25.55
CA LEU A 20 36.55 7.57 26.25
C LEU A 20 35.49 6.90 25.38
N ILE A 21 35.29 5.60 25.59
CA ILE A 21 34.13 4.86 25.10
C ILE A 21 32.95 5.35 25.94
N GLY A 22 32.18 6.30 25.41
CA GLY A 22 30.86 6.62 25.95
C GLY A 22 29.99 5.35 25.96
N PRO A 23 29.04 5.20 26.88
CA PRO A 23 28.20 4.01 26.92
C PRO A 23 27.45 3.93 25.58
N SER A 24 27.84 2.98 24.74
CA SER A 24 26.98 2.48 23.69
C SER A 24 25.68 2.11 24.39
N ALA A 25 24.56 2.74 24.01
CA ALA A 25 23.26 2.28 24.42
C ALA A 25 23.16 0.81 23.97
N LEU A 26 23.36 -0.13 24.89
CA LEU A 26 22.99 -1.51 24.67
C LEU A 26 21.50 -1.46 24.35
N VAL A 27 21.14 -1.78 23.12
CA VAL A 27 19.76 -2.18 22.80
C VAL A 27 19.45 -3.29 23.79
N ALA A 28 18.54 -3.04 24.74
CA ALA A 28 18.15 -4.03 25.72
C ALA A 28 17.74 -5.29 24.96
N GLN A 29 18.51 -6.39 25.12
CA GLN A 29 18.06 -7.68 24.65
C GLN A 29 16.75 -7.98 25.34
N ASP A 30 15.71 -8.28 24.56
CA ASP A 30 14.43 -8.71 25.08
C ASP A 30 14.65 -9.92 26.02
N THR A 31 14.50 -9.69 27.32
CA THR A 31 14.79 -10.69 28.37
C THR A 31 13.63 -11.64 28.61
N ARG A 32 12.58 -11.58 27.78
CA ARG A 32 11.42 -12.44 27.89
C ARG A 32 11.75 -13.86 27.45
N ASP A 33 11.30 -14.84 28.22
CA ASP A 33 11.46 -16.26 27.93
C ASP A 33 10.70 -16.65 26.65
N PRO A 34 11.38 -17.12 25.59
CA PRO A 34 10.73 -17.54 24.35
C PRO A 34 9.70 -18.65 24.54
N GLU A 35 9.93 -19.59 25.47
CA GLU A 35 8.97 -20.69 25.72
C GLU A 35 7.70 -20.17 26.39
N ALA A 36 7.84 -19.24 27.35
CA ALA A 36 6.71 -18.57 27.97
C ALA A 36 5.91 -17.72 26.97
N ILE A 37 6.57 -17.05 26.03
CA ILE A 37 5.91 -16.30 24.94
C ILE A 37 5.11 -17.23 24.03
N LEU A 38 5.70 -18.35 23.60
CA LEU A 38 5.02 -19.31 22.74
C LEU A 38 3.87 -20.06 23.44
N ALA A 39 3.97 -20.22 24.77
CA ALA A 39 2.94 -20.83 25.59
C ALA A 39 1.78 -19.88 25.94
N ALA A 40 2.02 -18.56 25.95
CA ALA A 40 1.00 -17.55 26.09
C ALA A 40 0.12 -17.58 24.84
N LYS A 41 -1.05 -18.22 24.92
CA LYS A 41 -2.06 -18.28 23.83
C LYS A 41 -2.75 -16.92 23.61
N GLU A 42 -2.02 -15.82 23.79
CA GLU A 42 -2.49 -14.44 23.75
C GLU A 42 -1.54 -13.60 22.89
N TRP A 43 -2.02 -12.44 22.45
CA TRP A 43 -1.20 -11.50 21.70
C TRP A 43 -0.10 -10.92 22.59
N VAL A 44 1.15 -11.19 22.25
CA VAL A 44 2.31 -10.65 22.96
C VAL A 44 2.76 -9.36 22.28
N THR A 45 2.62 -8.23 22.98
CA THR A 45 3.15 -6.93 22.51
C THR A 45 4.67 -6.92 22.62
N PRO A 46 5.43 -6.43 21.62
CA PRO A 46 6.88 -6.29 21.73
C PRO A 46 7.27 -5.23 22.79
N PRO A 47 8.54 -5.16 23.22
CA PRO A 47 9.04 -4.08 24.07
C PRO A 47 8.72 -2.72 23.47
N SER A 48 8.54 -1.71 24.32
CA SER A 48 8.09 -0.36 23.93
C SER A 48 8.95 0.24 22.82
N GLU A 49 10.25 0.05 22.86
CA GLU A 49 11.21 0.59 21.89
C GLU A 49 10.97 0.02 20.48
N ILE A 50 10.66 -1.28 20.40
CA ILE A 50 10.34 -1.94 19.12
C ILE A 50 8.93 -1.55 18.66
N ALA A 51 7.98 -1.49 19.58
CA ALA A 51 6.61 -1.07 19.28
C ALA A 51 6.57 0.35 18.70
N GLU A 52 7.26 1.29 19.35
CA GLU A 52 7.38 2.68 18.90
C GLU A 52 8.08 2.77 17.55
N ALA A 53 9.20 2.07 17.35
CA ALA A 53 9.90 2.05 16.07
C ALA A 53 9.04 1.45 14.93
N ALA A 54 8.26 0.41 15.21
CA ALA A 54 7.38 -0.22 14.22
C ALA A 54 6.19 0.67 13.81
N MET A 55 5.70 1.49 14.75
CA MET A 55 4.57 2.40 14.60
C MET A 55 4.97 3.84 14.22
N ALA A 56 6.26 4.14 14.14
CA ALA A 56 6.76 5.46 13.78
C ALA A 56 6.18 5.93 12.42
N PRO A 57 5.75 7.20 12.31
CA PRO A 57 5.18 7.72 11.06
C PRO A 57 6.17 7.60 9.89
N ARG A 58 5.82 6.79 8.89
CA ARG A 58 6.70 6.56 7.71
C ARG A 58 6.63 7.68 6.67
N TYR A 59 5.54 8.45 6.66
CA TYR A 59 5.32 9.51 5.67
C TYR A 59 6.15 10.77 5.91
N LEU A 60 6.88 10.88 7.02
CA LEU A 60 7.73 12.05 7.31
C LEU A 60 8.99 12.12 6.44
N ASN A 61 9.41 11.01 5.84
CA ASN A 61 10.50 10.99 4.87
C ASN A 61 9.94 11.30 3.48
N VAL A 62 9.93 12.58 3.11
CA VAL A 62 9.41 13.02 1.82
C VAL A 62 10.48 12.87 0.74
N THR A 63 10.16 12.12 -0.32
CA THR A 63 10.93 12.14 -1.56
C THR A 63 10.11 12.88 -2.60
N LEU A 64 10.67 13.96 -3.17
CA LEU A 64 10.01 14.76 -4.20
C LEU A 64 10.19 14.11 -5.58
N SER A 65 9.58 12.94 -5.78
CA SER A 65 9.65 12.17 -7.03
C SER A 65 8.47 12.41 -7.98
N ASP A 66 7.29 12.69 -7.42
CA ASP A 66 6.03 12.74 -8.17
C ASP A 66 5.70 14.18 -8.60
N VAL A 67 6.53 14.70 -9.51
CA VAL A 67 6.44 16.06 -10.04
C VAL A 67 5.29 16.19 -11.06
N SER A 68 4.59 17.32 -11.03
CA SER A 68 3.59 17.66 -12.05
C SER A 68 4.24 17.87 -13.43
N PRO A 69 3.53 17.63 -14.54
CA PRO A 69 4.05 17.86 -15.89
C PRO A 69 4.59 19.27 -16.16
N ASP A 70 3.95 20.29 -15.59
CA ASP A 70 4.35 21.71 -15.62
C ASP A 70 5.46 22.06 -14.61
N LYS A 71 5.87 21.09 -13.78
CA LYS A 71 6.92 21.16 -12.77
C LYS A 71 6.67 22.16 -11.66
N GLN A 72 5.41 22.55 -11.44
CA GLN A 72 5.04 23.48 -10.37
C GLN A 72 4.82 22.78 -9.04
N TRP A 73 4.51 21.48 -9.04
CA TRP A 73 4.03 20.77 -7.86
C TRP A 73 4.69 19.41 -7.69
N PHE A 74 4.78 18.95 -6.44
CA PHE A 74 5.09 17.58 -6.07
C PHE A 74 3.96 16.99 -5.24
N ILE A 75 3.70 15.69 -5.39
CA ILE A 75 2.75 14.96 -4.56
C ILE A 75 3.45 14.39 -3.33
N HIS A 76 2.83 14.52 -2.16
CA HIS A 76 3.20 13.83 -0.93
C HIS A 76 1.98 13.11 -0.35
N GLU A 77 1.92 11.79 -0.53
CA GLU A 77 0.84 10.98 0.03
C GLU A 77 1.08 10.65 1.51
N ILE A 78 0.03 10.82 2.33
CA ILE A 78 0.07 10.61 3.78
C ILE A 78 -0.50 9.24 4.11
N GLY A 79 0.35 8.31 4.56
CA GLY A 79 -0.06 7.00 5.06
C GLY A 79 -0.34 6.98 6.58
N ASP A 80 -1.16 6.04 7.05
CA ASP A 80 -1.43 5.81 8.49
C ASP A 80 -0.62 4.65 9.09
N GLY A 81 0.40 4.18 8.36
CA GLY A 81 1.32 3.13 8.83
C GLY A 81 0.91 1.73 8.39
N PRO A 82 1.19 0.69 9.20
CA PRO A 82 0.89 -0.69 8.85
C PRO A 82 -0.63 -0.95 8.82
N VAL A 83 -1.04 -1.90 7.98
CA VAL A 83 -2.44 -2.32 7.85
C VAL A 83 -2.91 -2.90 9.18
N THR A 84 -4.03 -2.41 9.68
CA THR A 84 -4.65 -2.91 10.90
C THR A 84 -5.27 -4.29 10.69
N MET A 85 -5.34 -5.09 11.76
CA MET A 85 -5.89 -6.44 11.68
C MET A 85 -7.36 -6.45 11.28
N ASP A 86 -8.16 -5.49 11.76
CA ASP A 86 -9.58 -5.37 11.39
C ASP A 86 -9.74 -5.21 9.87
N ARG A 87 -8.86 -4.44 9.23
CA ARG A 87 -8.89 -4.19 7.79
C ARG A 87 -8.36 -5.36 7.00
N PHE A 88 -7.26 -5.96 7.47
CA PHE A 88 -6.66 -7.12 6.81
C PHE A 88 -7.58 -8.34 6.88
N SER A 89 -8.32 -8.52 7.97
CA SER A 89 -9.23 -9.66 8.18
C SER A 89 -10.62 -9.49 7.56
N ARG A 90 -10.91 -8.34 6.92
CA ARG A 90 -12.19 -8.16 6.20
C ARG A 90 -12.38 -9.29 5.18
N PRO A 91 -13.59 -9.86 5.08
CA PRO A 91 -13.90 -10.87 4.09
C PRO A 91 -13.60 -10.41 2.67
N PHE A 92 -13.10 -11.32 1.84
CA PHE A 92 -12.81 -11.10 0.42
C PHE A 92 -13.03 -12.41 -0.34
N ASP A 93 -13.18 -12.31 -1.67
CA ASP A 93 -13.17 -13.48 -2.54
C ASP A 93 -11.75 -13.72 -3.07
N GLU A 94 -11.34 -14.98 -3.16
CA GLU A 94 -10.14 -15.41 -3.87
C GLU A 94 -10.54 -16.31 -5.03
N LEU A 95 -10.49 -15.77 -6.25
CA LEU A 95 -10.94 -16.46 -7.46
C LEU A 95 -9.78 -16.55 -8.44
N GLY A 96 -9.20 -17.75 -8.60
CA GLY A 96 -8.09 -17.92 -9.53
C GLY A 96 -6.83 -17.11 -9.17
N GLY A 97 -6.63 -16.80 -7.89
CA GLY A 97 -5.52 -15.94 -7.41
C GLY A 97 -5.82 -14.44 -7.42
N LEU A 98 -7.01 -14.04 -7.87
CA LEU A 98 -7.49 -12.66 -7.76
C LEU A 98 -8.16 -12.44 -6.40
N PHE A 99 -7.64 -11.50 -5.62
CA PHE A 99 -8.17 -11.14 -4.30
C PHE A 99 -9.10 -9.94 -4.41
N ILE A 100 -10.38 -10.12 -4.09
CA ILE A 100 -11.44 -9.13 -4.38
C ILE A 100 -12.13 -8.70 -3.08
N ASP A 101 -12.06 -7.41 -2.76
CA ASP A 101 -12.96 -6.79 -1.79
C ASP A 101 -14.34 -6.67 -2.45
N TYR A 102 -15.17 -7.70 -2.25
CA TYR A 102 -16.48 -7.82 -2.88
C TYR A 102 -17.49 -6.79 -2.36
N ALA A 103 -17.26 -6.20 -1.19
CA ALA A 103 -18.11 -5.15 -0.65
C ALA A 103 -17.92 -3.85 -1.45
N ALA A 104 -16.67 -3.53 -1.78
CA ALA A 104 -16.30 -2.31 -2.49
C ALA A 104 -16.03 -2.46 -3.99
N ASN A 105 -16.19 -3.66 -4.56
CA ASN A 105 -15.97 -3.97 -5.98
C ASN A 105 -14.58 -3.56 -6.48
N ARG A 106 -13.54 -3.92 -5.71
CA ARG A 106 -12.15 -3.57 -6.01
C ARG A 106 -11.19 -4.69 -5.69
N HIS A 107 -10.03 -4.66 -6.32
CA HIS A 107 -8.91 -5.51 -5.93
C HIS A 107 -8.54 -5.24 -4.47
N ARG A 108 -8.33 -6.28 -3.66
CA ARG A 108 -8.09 -6.18 -2.22
C ARG A 108 -6.90 -5.29 -1.85
N ASN A 109 -5.88 -5.21 -2.71
CA ASN A 109 -4.77 -4.27 -2.51
C ASN A 109 -5.24 -2.81 -2.40
N LEU A 110 -6.30 -2.41 -3.09
CA LEU A 110 -6.90 -1.07 -2.98
C LEU A 110 -7.72 -0.87 -1.69
N SER A 111 -7.86 -1.90 -0.85
CA SER A 111 -8.42 -1.78 0.51
C SER A 111 -7.33 -1.67 1.56
N ILE A 112 -6.21 -2.38 1.35
CA ILE A 112 -5.16 -2.55 2.37
C ILE A 112 -3.89 -1.73 2.09
N ARG A 113 -3.62 -1.33 0.85
CA ARG A 113 -2.47 -0.48 0.47
C ARG A 113 -2.98 0.87 0.00
N THR A 114 -3.43 1.65 0.96
CA THR A 114 -4.04 2.96 0.72
C THR A 114 -3.55 3.96 1.74
N ASN A 115 -3.62 5.23 1.35
CA ASN A 115 -3.22 6.37 2.17
C ASN A 115 -4.47 7.06 2.75
N ILE A 116 -4.27 8.00 3.65
CA ILE A 116 -5.34 8.73 4.34
C ILE A 116 -5.42 10.21 3.94
N GLY A 117 -4.47 10.69 3.13
CA GLY A 117 -4.46 12.07 2.66
C GLY A 117 -3.40 12.32 1.61
N ILE A 118 -3.47 13.49 1.02
CA ILE A 118 -2.53 13.99 0.01
C ILE A 118 -2.17 15.42 0.40
N THR A 119 -0.88 15.73 0.36
CA THR A 119 -0.36 17.09 0.39
C THR A 119 0.32 17.37 -0.93
N VAL A 120 0.11 18.56 -1.48
CA VAL A 120 0.80 19.06 -2.66
C VAL A 120 1.83 20.08 -2.22
N ILE A 121 3.05 19.97 -2.75
CA ILE A 121 4.18 20.81 -2.37
C ILE A 121 4.60 21.67 -3.56
N SER A 122 4.61 22.98 -3.39
CA SER A 122 5.09 23.94 -4.38
C SER A 122 6.57 23.73 -4.67
N ALA A 123 6.93 23.59 -5.95
CA ALA A 123 8.32 23.49 -6.38
C ALA A 123 9.07 24.83 -6.28
N ALA A 124 8.35 25.95 -6.20
CA ALA A 124 8.93 27.28 -6.20
C ALA A 124 9.50 27.68 -4.82
N ASP A 125 8.76 27.39 -3.75
CA ASP A 125 9.05 27.84 -2.39
C ASP A 125 8.87 26.76 -1.31
N GLY A 126 8.40 25.56 -1.68
CA GLY A 126 8.16 24.47 -0.76
C GLY A 126 6.88 24.62 0.08
N SER A 127 6.00 25.58 -0.23
CA SER A 127 4.73 25.70 0.48
C SER A 127 3.86 24.46 0.28
N GLU A 128 3.19 24.01 1.33
CA GLU A 128 2.35 22.82 1.33
C GLU A 128 0.86 23.17 1.33
N VAL A 129 0.09 22.50 0.47
CA VAL A 129 -1.37 22.59 0.39
C VAL A 129 -1.94 21.20 0.65
N GLN A 130 -2.76 21.07 1.69
CA GLN A 130 -3.45 19.81 1.97
C GLN A 130 -4.66 19.66 1.04
N VAL A 131 -4.76 18.52 0.37
CA VAL A 131 -5.93 18.20 -0.46
C VAL A 131 -7.08 17.73 0.43
N ASP A 132 -8.26 18.29 0.20
CA ASP A 132 -9.49 17.90 0.88
C ASP A 132 -9.92 16.51 0.44
N VAL A 133 -10.11 15.62 1.41
CA VAL A 133 -10.59 14.25 1.20
C VAL A 133 -11.80 13.97 2.10
N PRO A 134 -12.82 13.23 1.63
CA PRO A 134 -13.97 12.90 2.47
C PRO A 134 -13.56 12.19 3.77
N ARG A 135 -14.13 12.62 4.90
CA ARG A 135 -13.77 12.09 6.22
C ARG A 135 -14.02 10.57 6.29
N GLY A 136 -13.04 9.83 6.82
CA GLY A 136 -13.13 8.37 6.97
C GLY A 136 -12.90 7.60 5.67
N SER A 137 -12.63 8.29 4.56
CA SER A 137 -12.20 7.65 3.32
C SER A 137 -10.69 7.39 3.31
N ARG A 138 -10.24 6.63 2.32
CA ARG A 138 -8.83 6.35 2.03
C ARG A 138 -8.56 6.66 0.57
N ILE A 139 -7.31 6.91 0.21
CA ILE A 139 -6.94 7.31 -1.15
C ILE A 139 -5.87 6.41 -1.76
N SER A 140 -5.83 6.39 -3.09
CA SER A 140 -4.77 5.77 -3.90
C SER A 140 -4.82 6.27 -5.35
N ASN A 141 -3.86 5.81 -6.17
CA ASN A 141 -3.78 6.13 -7.61
C ASN A 141 -3.87 7.62 -7.90
N THR A 142 -3.01 8.39 -7.25
CA THR A 142 -2.93 9.83 -7.48
C THR A 142 -2.18 10.10 -8.79
N THR A 143 -2.79 10.87 -9.70
CA THR A 143 -2.27 11.14 -11.05
C THR A 143 -2.56 12.59 -11.46
N TRP A 144 -1.52 13.30 -11.91
CA TRP A 144 -1.64 14.63 -12.52
C TRP A 144 -2.38 14.60 -13.87
N SER A 145 -3.17 15.63 -14.15
CA SER A 145 -3.66 15.89 -15.51
C SER A 145 -2.48 16.13 -16.47
N PRO A 146 -2.66 15.92 -17.79
CA PRO A 146 -1.57 16.04 -18.75
C PRO A 146 -0.90 17.44 -18.78
N ASP A 147 -1.66 18.48 -18.45
CA ASP A 147 -1.19 19.86 -18.35
C ASP A 147 -0.63 20.23 -16.96
N GLY A 148 -0.78 19.35 -15.96
CA GLY A 148 -0.36 19.56 -14.57
C GLY A 148 -1.27 20.45 -13.73
N SER A 149 -2.38 20.95 -14.29
CA SER A 149 -3.27 21.88 -13.59
C SER A 149 -4.21 21.23 -12.56
N ARG A 150 -4.40 19.91 -12.63
CA ARG A 150 -5.34 19.16 -11.80
C ARG A 150 -4.75 17.87 -11.28
N LEU A 151 -5.23 17.42 -10.13
CA LEU A 151 -4.83 16.16 -9.51
C LEU A 151 -6.03 15.22 -9.39
N ALA A 152 -6.01 14.06 -10.04
CA ALA A 152 -7.03 13.03 -9.86
C ALA A 152 -6.55 11.93 -8.91
N PHE A 153 -7.46 11.32 -8.17
CA PHE A 153 -7.16 10.21 -7.27
C PHE A 153 -8.41 9.37 -6.99
N PHE A 154 -8.21 8.13 -6.57
CA PHE A 154 -9.29 7.32 -6.01
C PHE A 154 -9.59 7.73 -4.57
N VAL A 155 -10.88 7.79 -4.26
CA VAL A 155 -11.42 7.84 -2.91
C VAL A 155 -12.16 6.55 -2.63
N HIS A 156 -11.73 5.87 -1.59
CA HIS A 156 -12.20 4.58 -1.13
C HIS A 156 -13.01 4.75 0.15
N THR A 157 -14.28 4.39 0.10
CA THR A 157 -15.09 4.13 1.30
C THR A 157 -15.07 2.63 1.60
N ASP A 158 -15.80 2.22 2.64
CA ASP A 158 -16.01 0.80 2.94
C ASP A 158 -16.83 0.08 1.85
N GLU A 159 -17.63 0.80 1.06
CA GLU A 159 -18.61 0.24 0.13
C GLU A 159 -18.33 0.58 -1.33
N THR A 160 -17.57 1.63 -1.61
CA THR A 160 -17.39 2.14 -2.98
C THR A 160 -16.01 2.73 -3.20
N THR A 161 -15.63 2.80 -4.47
CA THR A 161 -14.52 3.62 -4.94
C THR A 161 -15.05 4.64 -5.93
N HIS A 162 -14.65 5.89 -5.80
CA HIS A 162 -14.97 6.97 -6.74
C HIS A 162 -13.70 7.73 -7.12
N ILE A 163 -13.72 8.45 -8.24
CA ILE A 163 -12.63 9.34 -8.64
C ILE A 163 -12.96 10.75 -8.20
N TYR A 164 -11.97 11.40 -7.61
CA TYR A 164 -12.00 12.80 -7.23
C TYR A 164 -10.95 13.55 -8.02
N VAL A 165 -11.21 14.83 -8.27
CA VAL A 165 -10.26 15.77 -8.89
C VAL A 165 -10.10 16.96 -7.96
N ALA A 166 -8.86 17.31 -7.66
CA ALA A 166 -8.49 18.44 -6.84
C ALA A 166 -7.76 19.53 -7.62
N ASP A 167 -7.93 20.76 -7.12
CA ASP A 167 -7.12 21.92 -7.45
C ASP A 167 -5.88 21.93 -6.54
N PRO A 168 -4.65 21.91 -7.09
CA PRO A 168 -3.43 21.88 -6.27
C PRO A 168 -3.16 23.20 -5.54
N GLU A 169 -3.69 24.34 -5.99
CA GLU A 169 -3.51 25.65 -5.34
C GLU A 169 -4.39 25.80 -4.10
N SER A 170 -5.68 25.43 -4.22
CA SER A 170 -6.61 25.57 -3.09
C SER A 170 -6.70 24.33 -2.21
N GLY A 171 -6.40 23.14 -2.76
CA GLY A 171 -6.61 21.85 -2.11
C GLY A 171 -8.06 21.35 -2.23
N ASP A 172 -8.99 22.15 -2.75
CA ASP A 172 -10.39 21.76 -2.90
C ASP A 172 -10.50 20.57 -3.86
N SER A 173 -11.32 19.58 -3.50
CA SER A 173 -11.57 18.43 -4.37
C SER A 173 -13.06 18.18 -4.59
N ARG A 174 -13.39 17.58 -5.73
CA ARG A 174 -14.77 17.17 -6.07
C ARG A 174 -14.79 15.78 -6.68
N GLN A 175 -15.87 15.04 -6.39
CA GLN A 175 -16.16 13.78 -7.05
C GLN A 175 -16.49 14.02 -8.53
N VAL A 176 -15.93 13.21 -9.44
CA VAL A 176 -16.20 13.29 -10.88
C VAL A 176 -16.94 12.09 -11.44
N THR A 177 -16.96 10.96 -10.73
CA THR A 177 -17.72 9.77 -11.11
C THR A 177 -19.06 9.70 -10.39
N ARG A 178 -20.17 9.50 -11.10
CA ARG A 178 -21.49 9.30 -10.50
C ARG A 178 -21.68 7.86 -10.00
N SER A 179 -21.32 6.88 -10.83
CA SER A 179 -21.31 5.48 -10.45
C SER A 179 -19.98 5.09 -9.79
N PRO A 180 -19.94 4.07 -8.93
CA PRO A 180 -18.70 3.54 -8.39
C PRO A 180 -17.79 2.99 -9.49
N VAL A 181 -16.48 3.11 -9.28
CA VAL A 181 -15.45 2.47 -10.10
C VAL A 181 -15.43 0.98 -9.80
N LEU A 182 -15.40 0.15 -10.84
CA LEU A 182 -15.14 -1.27 -10.76
C LEU A 182 -13.63 -1.52 -10.86
N ALA A 183 -12.93 -1.39 -9.73
CA ALA A 183 -11.47 -1.47 -9.69
C ALA A 183 -10.96 -2.89 -9.45
N THR A 184 -11.61 -3.91 -10.03
CA THR A 184 -11.28 -5.33 -9.81
C THR A 184 -10.11 -5.80 -10.67
N LEU A 185 -10.25 -5.67 -12.00
CA LEU A 185 -9.22 -6.04 -12.98
C LEU A 185 -8.46 -4.82 -13.50
N VAL A 186 -9.16 -3.69 -13.67
CA VAL A 186 -8.57 -2.42 -14.05
C VAL A 186 -8.43 -1.59 -12.78
N THR A 187 -7.24 -1.56 -12.22
CA THR A 187 -6.96 -0.91 -10.92
C THR A 187 -6.41 0.50 -11.09
N ASN A 188 -6.64 1.15 -12.22
CA ASN A 188 -6.21 2.52 -12.53
C ASN A 188 -7.31 3.26 -13.31
N PHE A 189 -7.08 4.54 -13.54
CA PHE A 189 -7.83 5.37 -14.47
C PHE A 189 -6.84 6.18 -15.31
N GLU A 190 -7.30 6.75 -16.42
CA GLU A 190 -6.45 7.56 -17.30
C GLU A 190 -7.13 8.87 -17.65
N TRP A 191 -6.36 9.96 -17.65
CA TRP A 191 -6.83 11.23 -18.19
C TRP A 191 -6.98 11.16 -19.70
N THR A 192 -7.99 11.84 -20.24
CA THR A 192 -8.04 12.15 -21.66
C THR A 192 -6.88 13.06 -22.05
N ALA A 193 -6.48 13.04 -23.33
CA ALA A 193 -5.32 13.80 -23.79
C ALA A 193 -5.46 15.32 -23.65
N ASP A 194 -6.70 15.83 -23.71
CA ASP A 194 -7.05 17.23 -23.41
C ASP A 194 -7.14 17.53 -21.90
N GLY A 195 -7.07 16.49 -21.07
CA GLY A 195 -7.14 16.55 -19.62
C GLY A 195 -8.54 16.82 -19.07
N GLU A 196 -9.60 16.93 -19.88
CA GLU A 196 -10.93 17.34 -19.42
C GLU A 196 -11.69 16.24 -18.69
N GLU A 197 -11.46 14.98 -19.05
CA GLU A 197 -12.17 13.82 -18.49
C GLU A 197 -11.19 12.73 -18.05
N VAL A 198 -11.73 11.74 -17.33
CA VAL A 198 -11.00 10.55 -16.90
C VAL A 198 -11.72 9.31 -17.40
N ALA A 199 -11.01 8.44 -18.12
CA ALA A 199 -11.46 7.13 -18.56
C ALA A 199 -11.25 6.08 -17.44
N THR A 200 -12.29 5.30 -17.17
CA THR A 200 -12.27 4.24 -16.15
C THR A 200 -13.34 3.18 -16.42
N VAL A 201 -13.31 2.09 -15.65
CA VAL A 201 -14.35 1.06 -15.66
C VAL A 201 -15.29 1.29 -14.49
N LEU A 202 -16.57 1.46 -14.76
CA LEU A 202 -17.61 1.68 -13.76
C LEU A 202 -18.40 0.39 -13.49
N VAL A 203 -18.95 0.31 -12.28
CA VAL A 203 -19.98 -0.69 -11.96
C VAL A 203 -21.20 -0.42 -12.84
N PRO A 204 -21.69 -1.40 -13.62
CA PRO A 204 -22.86 -1.22 -14.48
C PRO A 204 -24.11 -0.82 -13.69
N SER A 205 -24.90 0.12 -14.21
CA SER A 205 -26.12 0.61 -13.53
C SER A 205 -27.18 -0.48 -13.34
N GLU A 206 -27.24 -1.43 -14.27
CA GLU A 206 -28.17 -2.56 -14.25
C GLU A 206 -27.49 -3.89 -13.86
N ARG A 207 -26.42 -3.84 -13.05
CA ARG A 207 -25.73 -5.06 -12.61
C ARG A 207 -26.66 -5.92 -11.76
N SER A 208 -26.70 -7.22 -12.05
CA SER A 208 -27.44 -8.20 -11.27
C SER A 208 -26.91 -8.31 -9.84
N ALA A 209 -27.71 -8.89 -8.94
CA ALA A 209 -27.26 -9.23 -7.60
C ALA A 209 -26.07 -10.21 -7.65
N ARG A 210 -25.16 -10.10 -6.68
CA ARG A 210 -24.01 -11.00 -6.55
C ARG A 210 -24.48 -12.46 -6.51
N PRO A 211 -23.96 -13.34 -7.39
CA PRO A 211 -24.25 -14.77 -7.31
C PRO A 211 -23.92 -15.32 -5.92
N VAL A 212 -24.85 -16.06 -5.33
CA VAL A 212 -24.61 -16.78 -4.07
C VAL A 212 -24.11 -18.17 -4.45
N LEU A 213 -22.95 -18.55 -3.93
CA LEU A 213 -22.43 -19.91 -4.06
C LEU A 213 -23.31 -20.86 -3.23
N ILE A 214 -24.34 -21.45 -3.83
CA ILE A 214 -25.25 -22.37 -3.14
C ILE A 214 -24.61 -23.76 -3.11
N GLY A 215 -24.33 -24.23 -1.88
CA GLY A 215 -23.66 -25.49 -1.61
C GLY A 215 -24.53 -26.72 -1.81
N ALA A 216 -24.20 -27.51 -2.83
CA ALA A 216 -23.92 -28.95 -2.81
C ALA A 216 -23.38 -29.25 -4.22
N PRO A 217 -22.34 -30.08 -4.39
CA PRO A 217 -21.86 -30.43 -5.72
C PRO A 217 -23.04 -30.93 -6.56
N SER A 218 -23.27 -30.30 -7.72
CA SER A 218 -24.32 -30.71 -8.66
C SER A 218 -24.07 -32.13 -9.22
N GLY A 219 -22.84 -32.63 -9.08
CA GLY A 219 -22.44 -33.98 -9.42
C GLY A 219 -21.01 -34.29 -8.97
N PRO A 220 -20.50 -35.49 -9.30
CA PRO A 220 -19.12 -35.87 -9.03
C PRO A 220 -18.13 -35.03 -9.85
N GLN A 221 -16.97 -34.70 -9.25
CA GLN A 221 -15.86 -34.11 -10.01
C GLN A 221 -15.21 -35.17 -10.90
N VAL A 222 -15.22 -34.94 -12.21
CA VAL A 222 -14.51 -35.78 -13.19
C VAL A 222 -13.14 -35.18 -13.44
N LYS A 223 -12.09 -35.91 -13.05
CA LYS A 223 -10.70 -35.57 -13.38
C LYS A 223 -10.25 -36.51 -14.49
N GLN A 224 -9.83 -35.96 -15.63
CA GLN A 224 -9.16 -36.72 -16.69
C GLN A 224 -7.65 -36.58 -16.53
N THR A 225 -6.95 -37.69 -16.69
CA THR A 225 -5.48 -37.76 -16.71
C THR A 225 -5.06 -38.33 -18.05
N GLU A 226 -4.06 -37.73 -18.68
CA GLU A 226 -3.42 -38.28 -19.88
C GLU A 226 -2.31 -39.27 -19.48
N ASP A 227 -1.96 -40.20 -20.37
CA ASP A 227 -0.84 -41.12 -20.16
C ASP A 227 0.51 -40.38 -20.23
N GLY A 228 1.33 -40.49 -19.19
CA GLY A 228 2.68 -39.92 -19.13
C GLY A 228 2.99 -39.16 -17.83
N GLU A 229 4.27 -38.87 -17.58
CA GLU A 229 4.68 -38.00 -16.49
C GLU A 229 4.39 -36.54 -16.86
N ASN A 230 3.46 -35.91 -16.16
CA ASN A 230 3.10 -34.52 -16.38
C ASN A 230 3.75 -33.59 -15.35
N MET A 231 4.83 -32.90 -15.75
CA MET A 231 5.51 -31.89 -14.92
C MET A 231 4.77 -30.54 -14.92
N LEU A 232 3.48 -30.52 -14.60
CA LEU A 232 2.77 -29.24 -14.41
C LEU A 232 3.18 -28.59 -13.09
N ARG A 233 3.38 -27.27 -13.14
CA ARG A 233 3.51 -26.47 -11.93
C ARG A 233 2.23 -26.62 -11.10
N THR A 234 2.37 -26.89 -9.80
CA THR A 234 1.25 -26.80 -8.87
C THR A 234 0.85 -25.33 -8.75
N TYR A 235 -0.37 -25.01 -9.17
CA TYR A 235 -0.97 -23.69 -8.98
C TYR A 235 -1.78 -23.69 -7.68
N ALA A 236 -1.48 -22.77 -6.76
CA ALA A 236 -2.09 -22.73 -5.44
C ALA A 236 -3.53 -22.17 -5.44
N SER A 237 -3.86 -21.32 -6.42
CA SER A 237 -5.11 -20.56 -6.45
C SER A 237 -5.82 -20.77 -7.79
N LEU A 238 -6.36 -21.96 -8.02
CA LEU A 238 -7.19 -22.26 -9.20
C LEU A 238 -8.67 -22.08 -8.86
N MET A 239 -9.48 -21.68 -9.85
CA MET A 239 -10.94 -21.82 -9.75
C MET A 239 -11.29 -23.30 -9.71
N ALA A 240 -12.16 -23.70 -8.79
CA ALA A 240 -12.48 -25.10 -8.54
C ALA A 240 -13.84 -25.51 -9.13
N THR A 241 -14.73 -24.54 -9.33
CA THR A 241 -16.13 -24.79 -9.69
C THR A 241 -16.64 -23.84 -10.77
N PRO A 242 -17.64 -24.24 -11.59
CA PRO A 242 -18.33 -23.32 -12.51
C PRO A 242 -18.97 -22.11 -11.81
N GLU A 243 -19.32 -22.27 -10.54
CA GLU A 243 -19.84 -21.18 -9.71
C GLU A 243 -18.74 -20.13 -9.41
N ASP A 244 -17.49 -20.54 -9.22
CA ASP A 244 -16.34 -19.61 -9.08
C ASP A 244 -16.14 -18.78 -10.36
N GLU A 245 -16.28 -19.43 -11.53
CA GLU A 245 -16.19 -18.77 -12.84
C GLU A 245 -17.31 -17.74 -13.01
N THR A 246 -18.54 -18.12 -12.68
CA THR A 246 -19.71 -17.20 -12.72
C THR A 246 -19.52 -16.02 -11.78
N LEU A 247 -18.98 -16.25 -10.59
CA LEU A 247 -18.71 -15.20 -9.61
C LEU A 247 -17.58 -14.27 -10.07
N LEU A 248 -16.53 -14.81 -10.70
CA LEU A 248 -15.46 -14.02 -11.29
C LEU A 248 -15.98 -13.15 -12.43
N GLU A 249 -16.79 -13.71 -13.33
CA GLU A 249 -17.41 -12.97 -14.42
C GLU A 249 -18.25 -11.80 -13.89
N TRP A 250 -19.04 -12.03 -12.83
CA TRP A 250 -19.81 -10.97 -12.18
C TRP A 250 -18.93 -9.86 -11.58
N HIS A 251 -17.80 -10.21 -10.98
CA HIS A 251 -16.83 -9.26 -10.42
C HIS A 251 -16.02 -8.49 -11.48
N ALA A 252 -15.87 -9.09 -12.67
CA ALA A 252 -15.09 -8.55 -13.77
C ALA A 252 -15.92 -7.74 -14.77
N THR A 253 -17.24 -7.96 -14.82
CA THR A 253 -18.12 -7.30 -15.78
C THR A 253 -18.35 -5.85 -15.39
N GLY A 254 -17.70 -4.95 -16.13
CA GLY A 254 -17.80 -3.51 -15.96
C GLY A 254 -18.15 -2.78 -17.24
N GLN A 255 -18.43 -1.48 -17.10
CA GLN A 255 -18.72 -0.59 -18.21
C GLN A 255 -17.60 0.44 -18.35
N LEU A 256 -16.93 0.46 -19.50
CA LEU A 256 -15.98 1.53 -19.82
C LEU A 256 -16.75 2.84 -20.00
N ALA A 257 -16.29 3.90 -19.33
CA ALA A 257 -16.86 5.22 -19.41
C ALA A 257 -15.80 6.29 -19.19
N THR A 258 -16.11 7.52 -19.62
CA THR A 258 -15.38 8.72 -19.19
C THR A 258 -16.20 9.46 -18.14
N SER A 259 -15.53 10.21 -17.26
CA SER A 259 -16.17 10.95 -16.18
C SER A 259 -16.95 12.16 -16.69
N MET A 260 -18.28 12.14 -16.53
CA MET A 260 -19.20 13.29 -16.66
C MET A 260 -20.36 13.23 -15.63
#